data_AF-A0A941CN22-F1
#
_entry.id   AF-A0A941CN22-F1
#
_cell.length_a   1.000
_cell.length_b   1.000
_cell.length_c   1.000
_cell.angle_alpha   90.00
_cell.angle_beta   90.00
_cell.angle_gamma   90.00
#
_symmetry.space_group_name_H-M   'P 1'
#
loop_
_entity.id
_entity.type
_entity.pdbx_description
1 polymer ?
#
loop_
_entity_poly.entity_id
_entity_poly.type
_entity_poly.pdbx_seq_one_letter_code
_entity_poly.pdbx_strand_id
1 'polypeptide(L)'
;MSRYYKKKELIVVRARIRSTIKNSGFFVKNLWKVVGFGIFFAIWAPTYVSVDQLGRSKSAMETSGLEYKELVILTAVLYTFFSFLAHFIWQKQDRKKLNRLEQRKRELEKELGLGIKKTKQETQQKP
;
A
#
# COMPACT_ATOMS: atom_id res chain seq x y z
N MET A 1 4.32 -10.24 32.02
CA MET A 1 4.67 -11.16 30.90
C MET A 1 6.02 -11.83 31.19
N SER A 2 6.11 -13.15 31.17
CA SER A 2 7.40 -13.86 31.33
C SER A 2 8.38 -13.52 30.20
N ARG A 3 9.69 -13.56 30.49
CA ARG A 3 10.79 -13.27 29.55
C ARG A 3 10.71 -14.09 28.26
N TYR A 4 10.15 -15.30 28.34
CA TYR A 4 9.88 -16.18 27.20
C TYR A 4 8.90 -15.55 26.19
N TYR A 5 7.76 -15.02 26.66
CA TYR A 5 6.76 -14.39 25.79
C TYR A 5 7.31 -13.14 25.10
N LYS A 6 8.11 -12.33 25.81
CA LYS A 6 8.76 -11.14 25.24
C LYS A 6 9.76 -11.49 24.13
N LYS A 7 10.54 -12.58 24.29
CA LYS A 7 11.43 -13.09 23.22
C LYS A 7 10.64 -13.55 22.00
N LYS A 8 9.53 -14.28 22.21
CA LYS A 8 8.66 -14.73 21.11
C LYS A 8 8.06 -13.54 20.37
N GLU A 9 7.58 -12.53 21.09
CA GLU A 9 7.07 -11.28 20.51
C GLU A 9 8.14 -10.57 19.68
N LEU A 10 9.38 -10.48 20.17
CA LEU A 10 10.48 -9.86 19.43
C LEU A 10 10.75 -10.55 18.09
N ILE A 11 10.69 -11.89 18.03
CA ILE A 11 10.85 -12.67 16.80
C ILE A 11 9.71 -12.34 15.82
N VAL A 12 8.47 -12.31 16.31
CA VAL A 12 7.29 -11.98 15.49
C VAL A 12 7.38 -10.56 14.93
N VAL A 13 7.77 -9.58 15.76
CA VAL A 13 7.94 -8.19 15.32
C VAL A 13 9.03 -8.08 14.26
N ARG A 14 10.18 -8.74 14.43
CA ARG A 14 11.26 -8.77 13.42
C ARG A 14 10.81 -9.42 12.11
N ALA A 15 10.09 -10.53 12.19
CA ALA A 15 9.53 -11.20 11.02
C ALA A 15 8.53 -10.28 10.29
N ARG A 16 7.68 -9.57 11.03
CA ARG A 16 6.70 -8.62 10.49
C ARG A 16 7.36 -7.39 9.86
N ILE A 17 8.46 -6.89 10.43
CA ILE A 17 9.27 -5.81 9.80
C ILE A 17 9.83 -6.30 8.47
N ARG A 18 10.46 -7.49 8.45
CA ARG A 18 11.05 -8.06 7.24
C ARG A 18 10.00 -8.28 6.15
N SER A 19 8.84 -8.84 6.50
CA SER A 19 7.75 -9.04 5.54
C SER A 19 7.18 -7.72 5.05
N THR A 20 7.03 -6.71 5.91
CA THR A 20 6.55 -5.38 5.53
C THR A 20 7.53 -4.68 4.58
N ILE A 21 8.85 -4.80 4.80
CA ILE A 21 9.87 -4.26 3.87
C ILE A 21 9.87 -5.03 2.54
N LYS A 22 9.76 -6.37 2.58
CA LYS A 22 9.71 -7.19 1.36
C LYS A 22 8.48 -6.86 0.50
N ASN A 23 7.34 -6.63 1.15
CA ASN A 23 6.07 -6.36 0.50
C ASN A 23 5.82 -4.88 0.23
N SER A 24 6.62 -3.96 0.78
CA SER A 24 6.52 -2.54 0.45
C SER A 24 6.88 -2.32 -1.02
N GLY A 25 6.35 -1.23 -1.58
CA GLY A 25 6.54 -0.91 -3.00
C GLY A 25 5.69 -1.76 -3.95
N PHE A 26 4.59 -2.38 -3.49
CA PHE A 26 3.65 -3.10 -4.34
C PHE A 26 3.20 -2.27 -5.56
N PHE A 27 2.95 -0.98 -5.37
CA PHE A 27 2.52 -0.07 -6.44
C PHE A 27 3.57 0.08 -7.54
N VAL A 28 4.86 0.16 -7.18
CA VAL A 28 5.98 0.25 -8.14
C VAL A 28 6.19 -1.10 -8.84
N LYS A 29 6.13 -2.20 -8.08
CA LYS A 29 6.30 -3.56 -8.62
C LYS A 29 5.18 -3.97 -9.57
N ASN A 30 3.98 -3.45 -9.37
CA ASN A 30 2.79 -3.75 -10.18
C ASN A 30 2.35 -2.57 -11.03
N LEU A 31 3.23 -1.61 -11.31
CA LEU A 31 2.90 -0.40 -12.08
C LEU A 31 2.25 -0.76 -13.42
N TRP A 32 2.76 -1.78 -14.11
CA TRP A 32 2.19 -2.24 -15.38
C TRP A 32 0.75 -2.77 -15.24
N LYS A 33 0.41 -3.44 -14.13
CA LYS A 33 -0.98 -3.88 -13.85
C LYS A 33 -1.89 -2.69 -13.57
N VAL A 34 -1.40 -1.68 -12.87
CA VAL A 34 -2.15 -0.43 -12.61
C VAL A 34 -2.41 0.30 -13.94
N VAL A 35 -1.40 0.46 -14.78
CA VAL A 35 -1.55 1.10 -16.11
C VAL A 35 -2.52 0.31 -16.99
N GLY A 36 -2.35 -1.01 -17.09
CA GLY A 36 -3.24 -1.86 -17.88
C GLY A 36 -4.70 -1.82 -17.40
N PHE A 37 -4.92 -1.85 -16.08
CA PHE A 37 -6.26 -1.71 -15.51
C PHE A 37 -6.84 -0.32 -15.75
N GLY A 38 -6.03 0.74 -15.69
CA GLY A 38 -6.46 2.10 -16.00
C GLY A 38 -6.94 2.28 -17.43
N ILE A 39 -6.21 1.72 -18.41
CA ILE A 39 -6.62 1.75 -19.82
C ILE A 39 -7.93 0.99 -20.02
N PHE A 40 -8.01 -0.22 -19.46
CA PHE A 40 -9.24 -1.03 -19.52
C PHE A 40 -10.43 -0.28 -18.91
N PHE A 41 -10.23 0.32 -17.73
CA PHE A 41 -11.27 1.04 -17.01
C PHE A 41 -11.72 2.30 -17.77
N ALA A 42 -10.80 3.04 -18.39
CA ALA A 42 -11.13 4.24 -19.17
C ALA A 42 -11.97 3.93 -20.43
N ILE A 43 -11.79 2.75 -21.04
CA ILE A 43 -12.57 2.31 -22.20
C ILE A 43 -13.93 1.73 -21.76
N TRP A 44 -13.94 0.95 -20.67
CA TRP A 44 -15.12 0.24 -20.19
C TRP A 44 -16.09 1.15 -19.42
N ALA A 45 -15.60 2.05 -18.57
CA ALA A 45 -16.44 2.89 -17.71
C ALA A 45 -17.45 3.77 -18.49
N PRO A 46 -17.11 4.41 -19.63
CA PRO A 46 -18.06 5.16 -20.43
C PRO A 46 -19.15 4.31 -21.09
N THR A 47 -18.87 3.02 -21.32
CA THR A 47 -19.84 2.06 -21.89
C THR A 47 -20.79 1.48 -20.85
N TYR A 48 -20.53 1.73 -19.56
CA TYR A 48 -21.38 1.25 -18.48
C TYR A 48 -22.72 2.00 -18.48
N VAL A 49 -23.80 1.24 -18.63
CA VAL A 49 -25.17 1.77 -18.60
C VAL A 49 -25.64 1.74 -17.15
N SER A 50 -25.83 2.92 -16.56
CA SER A 50 -26.42 3.04 -15.22
C SER A 50 -27.94 3.16 -15.34
N VAL A 51 -28.67 2.33 -14.59
CA VAL A 51 -30.12 2.49 -14.44
C VAL A 51 -30.35 3.61 -13.42
N ASP A 52 -30.98 4.69 -13.87
CA ASP A 52 -31.30 5.83 -13.01
C ASP A 52 -32.43 5.48 -12.03
N GLN A 53 -32.65 6.30 -11.00
CA GLN A 53 -33.67 6.08 -9.94
C GLN A 53 -35.10 5.88 -10.46
N LEU A 54 -35.37 6.27 -11.71
CA LEU A 54 -36.65 6.13 -12.42
C LEU A 54 -36.74 4.86 -13.31
N GLY A 55 -35.77 3.93 -13.21
CA GLY A 55 -35.77 2.70 -13.99
C GLY A 55 -35.40 2.87 -15.48
N ARG A 56 -34.95 4.07 -15.88
CA ARG A 56 -34.41 4.33 -17.23
C ARG A 56 -32.93 3.99 -17.27
N SER A 57 -32.55 3.04 -18.11
CA SER A 57 -31.18 2.75 -18.47
C SER A 57 -30.62 3.89 -19.32
N LYS A 58 -29.75 4.74 -18.75
CA LYS A 58 -29.00 5.73 -19.52
C LYS A 58 -27.51 5.41 -19.46
N SER A 59 -26.87 5.40 -20.62
CA SER A 59 -25.40 5.35 -20.67
C SER A 59 -24.83 6.62 -20.04
N ALA A 60 -23.65 6.54 -19.42
CA ALA A 60 -22.91 7.72 -18.97
C ALA A 60 -22.71 8.77 -20.10
N MET A 61 -22.70 8.31 -21.36
CA MET A 61 -22.69 9.14 -22.57
C MET A 61 -23.99 9.94 -22.76
N GLU A 62 -25.15 9.33 -22.54
CA GLU A 62 -26.46 10.00 -22.64
C GLU A 62 -26.75 10.94 -21.46
N THR A 63 -26.16 10.66 -20.29
CA THR A 63 -26.36 11.48 -19.08
C THR A 63 -25.48 12.72 -19.05
N SER A 64 -24.26 12.64 -19.59
CA SER A 64 -23.31 13.77 -19.60
C SER A 64 -23.40 14.66 -20.83
N GLY A 65 -23.96 14.17 -21.95
CA GLY A 65 -24.00 14.90 -23.22
C GLY A 65 -22.62 15.09 -23.87
N LEU A 66 -21.58 14.46 -23.32
CA LEU A 66 -20.20 14.52 -23.82
C LEU A 66 -19.97 13.46 -24.90
N GLU A 67 -19.06 13.75 -25.83
CA GLU A 67 -18.62 12.74 -26.78
C GLU A 67 -17.89 11.60 -26.06
N TYR A 68 -17.97 10.39 -26.61
CA TYR A 68 -17.31 9.20 -26.04
C TYR A 68 -15.82 9.44 -25.76
N LYS A 69 -15.12 10.16 -26.66
CA LYS A 69 -13.70 10.49 -26.50
C LYS A 69 -13.44 11.38 -25.29
N GLU A 70 -14.31 12.34 -25.01
CA GLU A 70 -14.20 13.24 -23.87
C GLU A 70 -14.41 12.49 -22.54
N LEU A 71 -15.38 11.57 -22.49
CA LEU A 71 -15.61 10.69 -21.34
C LEU A 71 -14.42 9.76 -21.07
N VAL A 72 -13.81 9.18 -22.12
CA VAL A 72 -12.61 8.35 -21.98
C VAL A 72 -11.44 9.17 -21.42
N ILE A 73 -11.24 10.39 -21.90
CA ILE A 73 -10.18 11.28 -21.40
C ILE A 73 -10.45 11.66 -19.94
N LEU A 74 -11.68 12.03 -19.60
CA LEU A 74 -12.05 12.42 -18.23
C LEU A 74 -11.90 11.27 -17.24
N THR A 75 -12.33 10.07 -17.61
CA THR A 75 -12.14 8.86 -16.78
C THR A 75 -10.67 8.50 -16.61
N ALA A 76 -9.85 8.64 -17.66
CA ALA A 76 -8.40 8.42 -17.56
C ALA A 76 -7.70 9.43 -16.63
N VAL A 77 -8.08 10.71 -16.70
CA VAL A 77 -7.54 11.76 -15.81
C VAL A 77 -7.92 11.49 -14.36
N LEU A 78 -9.20 11.19 -14.09
CA LEU A 78 -9.66 10.84 -12.74
C LEU A 78 -8.96 9.59 -12.20
N TYR A 79 -8.85 8.54 -13.01
CA TYR A 79 -8.16 7.31 -12.63
C TYR A 79 -6.70 7.60 -12.23
N THR A 80 -6.01 8.42 -13.03
CA THR A 80 -4.62 8.80 -12.78
C THR A 80 -4.50 9.59 -11.48
N PHE A 81 -5.39 10.57 -11.26
CA PHE A 81 -5.43 11.35 -10.03
C PHE A 81 -5.61 10.46 -8.79
N PHE A 82 -6.61 9.57 -8.79
CA PHE A 82 -6.84 8.64 -7.68
C PHE A 82 -5.68 7.66 -7.49
N SER A 83 -5.04 7.21 -8.56
CA SER A 83 -3.85 6.36 -8.50
C SER A 83 -2.69 7.05 -7.79
N PHE A 84 -2.45 8.34 -8.08
CA PHE A 84 -1.44 9.14 -7.37
C PHE A 84 -1.77 9.32 -5.89
N LEU A 85 -3.03 9.63 -5.56
CA LEU A 85 -3.47 9.74 -4.16
C LEU A 85 -3.26 8.42 -3.41
N ALA A 86 -3.71 7.30 -3.99
CA ALA A 86 -3.57 5.98 -3.40
C ALA A 86 -2.09 5.62 -3.18
N HIS A 87 -1.22 5.92 -4.14
CA HIS A 87 0.22 5.72 -4.02
C HIS A 87 0.79 6.47 -2.80
N PHE A 88 0.46 7.76 -2.67
CA PHE A 88 0.96 8.59 -1.58
C PHE A 88 0.45 8.13 -0.21
N ILE A 89 -0.84 7.79 -0.14
CA ILE A 89 -1.48 7.28 1.09
C ILE A 89 -0.83 5.95 1.51
N TRP A 90 -0.67 5.00 0.60
CA TRP A 90 -0.04 3.71 0.90
C TRP A 90 1.41 3.87 1.34
N GLN A 91 2.19 4.71 0.66
CA GLN A 91 3.57 4.98 1.08
C GLN A 91 3.64 5.56 2.50
N LYS A 92 2.73 6.47 2.84
CA LYS A 92 2.66 7.07 4.18
C LYS A 92 2.20 6.04 5.23
N GLN A 93 1.23 5.20 4.90
CA GLN A 93 0.76 4.13 5.79
C GLN A 93 1.85 3.09 6.06
N ASP A 94 2.57 2.63 5.03
CA ASP A 94 3.66 1.66 5.16
C ASP A 94 4.78 2.19 6.06
N ARG A 95 5.18 3.46 5.86
CA ARG A 95 6.17 4.13 6.73
C ARG A 95 5.70 4.21 8.17
N LYS A 96 4.44 4.61 8.42
CA LYS A 96 3.88 4.65 9.78
C LYS A 96 3.87 3.26 10.43
N LYS A 97 3.51 2.22 9.68
CA LYS A 97 3.47 0.83 10.18
C LYS A 97 4.86 0.32 10.52
N LEU A 98 5.85 0.60 9.67
CA LEU A 98 7.26 0.27 9.93
C LEU A 98 7.79 0.97 11.18
N ASN A 99 7.54 2.27 11.31
CA ASN A 99 7.99 3.04 12.48
C ASN A 99 7.39 2.49 13.79
N ARG A 100 6.11 2.11 13.81
CA ARG A 100 5.48 1.49 14.98
C ARG A 100 6.10 0.14 15.33
N LEU A 101 6.35 -0.71 14.33
CA LEU A 101 6.99 -2.00 14.55
C LEU A 101 8.43 -1.84 15.04
N GLU A 102 9.15 -0.84 14.54
CA GLU A 102 10.51 -0.56 14.95
C GLU A 102 10.58 -0.01 16.39
N GLN A 103 9.66 0.89 16.76
CA GLN A 103 9.50 1.34 18.15
C GLN A 103 9.21 0.15 19.08
N ARG A 104 8.26 -0.72 18.71
CA ARG A 104 7.92 -1.91 19.51
C ARG A 104 9.11 -2.88 19.65
N LYS A 105 9.88 -3.07 18.59
CA LYS A 105 11.13 -3.85 18.63
C LYS A 105 12.11 -3.24 19.64
N ARG A 106 12.32 -1.93 19.61
CA ARG A 106 13.24 -1.22 20.53
C ARG A 106 12.78 -1.32 21.98
N GLU A 107 11.48 -1.21 22.25
CA GLU A 107 10.88 -1.42 23.58
C GLU A 107 11.16 -2.84 24.09
N LEU A 108 10.88 -3.86 23.29
CA LEU A 108 11.14 -5.26 23.65
C LEU A 108 12.64 -5.54 23.86
N GLU A 109 13.52 -4.93 23.07
CA GLU A 109 14.97 -5.04 23.24
C GLU A 109 15.45 -4.39 24.54
N LYS A 110 14.87 -3.25 24.94
CA LYS A 110 15.14 -2.60 26.23
C LYS A 110 14.63 -3.46 27.40
N GLU A 111 13.38 -3.94 27.34
CA GLU A 111 12.77 -4.77 28.38
C GLU A 111 13.49 -6.12 28.58
N LEU A 112 14.13 -6.65 27.55
CA LEU A 112 14.91 -7.88 27.61
C LEU A 112 16.38 -7.65 28.01
N GLY A 113 16.82 -6.40 28.12
CA GLY A 113 18.22 -6.03 28.38
C GLY A 113 19.16 -6.32 27.20
N LEU A 114 18.63 -6.39 25.97
CA LEU A 114 19.39 -6.71 24.75
C LEU A 114 20.00 -5.47 24.09
N GLY A 115 19.60 -4.27 24.50
CA GLY A 115 19.97 -2.99 23.89
C GLY A 115 21.46 -2.62 23.94
N ILE A 116 22.30 -3.35 24.69
CA ILE A 116 23.72 -3.02 24.91
C ILE A 116 24.68 -4.03 24.23
N LYS A 117 24.21 -5.23 23.83
CA LYS A 117 25.12 -6.31 23.38
C LYS A 117 25.52 -6.30 21.90
N LYS A 118 24.93 -5.46 21.04
CA LYS A 118 25.25 -5.48 19.61
C LYS A 118 26.59 -4.84 19.23
N THR A 119 27.12 -3.93 20.04
CA THR A 119 28.41 -3.28 19.73
C THR A 119 29.62 -4.19 19.98
N LYS A 120 29.48 -5.33 20.67
CA LYS A 120 30.62 -6.22 20.98
C LYS A 120 30.77 -7.45 20.08
N GLN A 121 29.78 -7.78 19.23
CA GLN A 121 29.86 -9.00 18.41
C GLN A 121 30.38 -8.78 16.99
N GLU A 122 30.33 -7.56 16.43
CA GLU A 122 30.91 -7.28 15.11
C GLU A 122 32.43 -7.03 15.16
N THR A 123 33.02 -6.74 16.33
CA THR A 123 34.49 -6.51 16.46
C THR A 123 35.31 -7.80 16.64
N GLN A 124 34.68 -8.97 16.84
CA GLN A 124 35.42 -10.24 17.07
C GLN A 124 35.30 -11.26 15.93
N GLN A 125 34.68 -10.91 14.81
CA GLN A 125 34.65 -11.73 13.60
C GLN A 125 35.32 -11.00 12.44
N LYS A 126 36.61 -10.73 12.58
CA LYS A 126 37.50 -10.45 11.46
C LYS A 126 38.85 -11.12 11.75
N PRO A 127 39.06 -12.38 11.30
CA PRO A 127 40.40 -12.86 11.04
C PRO A 127 41.02 -12.08 9.87
#